data_AF-A0A2P8MHM3-F1
#
_entry.id   AF-A0A2P8MHM3-F1
#
_cell.length_a   1.000
_cell.length_b   1.000
_cell.length_c   1.000
_cell.angle_alpha   90.00
_cell.angle_beta   90.00
_cell.angle_gamma   90.00
#
_symmetry.space_group_name_H-M   'P 1'
#
loop_
_entity.id
_entity.type
_entity.pdbx_description
1 polymer ?
#
loop_
_entity_poly.entity_id
_entity_poly.type
_entity_poly.pdbx_seq_one_letter_code
_entity_poly.pdbx_strand_id
1 'polypeptide(L)'
;MKGIDIYSGQGNVEFSKVKLSGVEIVYIKATEGVTYVDKTIRQFQSDAKNAGLKVGFYHFLRANNPINEADNFLSAISGLSYDCKLAIDVEATLGQTTNQISSNVRKFADYLKGKGLDVCIYTYTNFYKNNLNNSVKDLPLWVAEYGVTRPSINTPYVGFQYTENGSISGVSGAVDLNEFNDGIFINSDSRGEFIITGSDTVKIIQQQLNTLLKKGLIVDGISGASTTAAIKEFQGAMGLAQDGIWGPKTVAAVTEIYSKPTDGVKFKHYEYATRYIQYRVGGKLDGVYGPQTEANVKVWQSNHGLNADGIVGNDTWNKLLNENS
;
A
#
# COMPACT_ATOMS: atom_id res chain seq x y z
N MET A 1 15.93 -10.77 11.27
CA MET A 1 15.72 -10.79 9.81
C MET A 1 16.68 -9.82 9.15
N LYS A 2 17.30 -10.22 8.05
CA LYS A 2 18.27 -9.39 7.33
C LYS A 2 17.55 -8.40 6.42
N GLY A 3 17.91 -7.13 6.46
CA GLY A 3 17.32 -6.11 5.62
C GLY A 3 18.34 -5.17 4.99
N ILE A 4 17.87 -4.42 4.00
CA ILE A 4 18.57 -3.28 3.41
C ILE A 4 17.64 -2.08 3.37
N ASP A 5 18.19 -0.88 3.29
CA ASP A 5 17.45 0.31 2.90
C ASP A 5 18.13 1.00 1.72
N ILE A 6 17.31 1.54 0.82
CA ILE A 6 17.73 2.04 -0.49
C ILE A 6 16.94 3.29 -0.89
N TYR A 7 17.52 4.04 -1.82
CA TYR A 7 16.92 5.20 -2.48
C TYR A 7 17.35 5.23 -3.96
N SER A 8 16.90 6.25 -4.69
CA SER A 8 17.23 6.42 -6.11
C SER A 8 18.73 6.46 -6.44
N GLY A 9 19.60 6.69 -5.47
CA GLY A 9 21.06 6.67 -5.64
C GLY A 9 21.64 5.29 -5.94
N GLN A 10 20.98 4.21 -5.53
CA GLN A 10 21.41 2.84 -5.85
C GLN A 10 21.28 2.50 -7.35
N GLY A 11 20.54 3.30 -8.12
CA GLY A 11 20.37 3.07 -9.56
C GLY A 11 19.56 1.81 -9.85
N ASN A 12 20.08 0.91 -10.70
CA ASN A 12 19.42 -0.36 -10.96
C ASN A 12 19.72 -1.38 -9.85
N VAL A 13 18.66 -1.99 -9.32
CA VAL A 13 18.73 -3.04 -8.30
C VAL A 13 18.11 -4.33 -8.83
N GLU A 14 18.86 -5.43 -8.77
CA GLU A 14 18.38 -6.76 -9.16
C GLU A 14 17.81 -7.51 -7.95
N PHE A 15 16.55 -7.25 -7.60
CA PHE A 15 15.92 -7.76 -6.38
C PHE A 15 15.90 -9.29 -6.24
N SER A 16 15.93 -10.04 -7.34
CA SER A 16 16.09 -11.50 -7.28
C SER A 16 17.45 -11.91 -6.70
N LYS A 17 18.53 -11.22 -7.03
CA LYS A 17 19.87 -11.44 -6.44
C LYS A 17 19.94 -10.96 -4.99
N VAL A 18 19.23 -9.87 -4.67
CA VAL A 18 19.09 -9.37 -3.30
C VAL A 18 18.43 -10.44 -2.43
N LYS A 19 17.31 -11.03 -2.89
CA LYS A 19 16.62 -12.13 -2.21
C LYS A 19 17.53 -13.35 -2.02
N LEU A 20 18.26 -13.76 -3.06
CA LEU A 20 19.21 -14.88 -3.00
C LEU A 20 20.39 -14.62 -2.04
N SER A 21 20.71 -13.34 -1.77
CA SER A 21 21.72 -12.94 -0.78
C SER A 21 21.22 -13.01 0.68
N GLY A 22 20.04 -13.61 0.89
CA GLY A 22 19.41 -13.80 2.19
C GLY A 22 18.73 -12.55 2.75
N VAL A 23 18.55 -11.50 1.95
CA VAL A 23 17.77 -10.32 2.37
C VAL A 23 16.29 -10.70 2.42
N GLU A 24 15.62 -10.24 3.47
CA GLU A 24 14.21 -10.50 3.73
C GLU A 24 13.37 -9.22 3.63
N ILE A 25 13.93 -8.08 4.05
CA ILE A 25 13.26 -6.77 4.13
C ILE A 25 14.02 -5.73 3.30
N VAL A 26 13.28 -4.89 2.57
CA VAL A 26 13.79 -3.71 1.88
C VAL A 26 13.00 -2.48 2.33
N TYR A 27 13.67 -1.50 2.93
CA TYR A 27 13.12 -0.15 3.11
C TYR A 27 13.47 0.72 1.91
N ILE A 28 12.50 1.49 1.42
CA ILE A 28 12.65 2.30 0.20
C ILE A 28 12.36 3.76 0.55
N LYS A 29 13.25 4.67 0.16
CA LYS A 29 12.99 6.11 0.28
C LYS A 29 11.75 6.47 -0.52
N ALA A 30 10.78 7.10 0.12
CA ALA A 30 9.59 7.57 -0.55
C ALA A 30 9.67 9.06 -0.84
N THR A 31 9.97 9.86 0.18
CA THR A 31 9.88 11.31 0.11
C THR A 31 10.88 11.98 1.05
N GLU A 32 11.10 13.26 0.82
CA GLU A 32 11.89 14.14 1.69
C GLU A 32 11.22 15.52 1.71
N GLY A 33 10.96 16.04 2.91
CA GLY A 33 10.23 17.29 3.04
C GLY A 33 8.87 17.29 2.31
N VAL A 34 8.46 18.46 1.84
CA VAL A 34 7.11 18.66 1.30
C VAL A 34 6.98 18.44 -0.21
N THR A 35 8.09 18.37 -0.96
CA THR A 35 8.05 18.33 -2.43
C THR A 35 8.84 17.21 -3.08
N TYR A 36 9.86 16.65 -2.43
CA TYR A 36 10.67 15.61 -3.04
C TYR A 36 9.94 14.27 -2.93
N VAL A 37 9.84 13.57 -4.07
CA VAL A 37 9.39 12.18 -4.20
C VAL A 37 10.50 11.40 -4.89
N ASP A 38 10.91 10.29 -4.30
CA ASP A 38 11.92 9.43 -4.91
C ASP A 38 11.36 8.79 -6.19
N LYS A 39 12.05 9.04 -7.31
CA LYS A 39 11.61 8.59 -8.66
C LYS A 39 11.54 7.07 -8.81
N THR A 40 12.21 6.31 -7.94
CA THR A 40 12.31 4.84 -8.03
C THR A 40 11.28 4.12 -7.16
N ILE A 41 10.55 4.83 -6.30
CA ILE A 41 9.68 4.23 -5.28
C ILE A 41 8.75 3.13 -5.82
N ARG A 42 8.04 3.38 -6.93
CA ARG A 42 7.09 2.43 -7.52
C ARG A 42 7.81 1.22 -8.14
N GLN A 43 8.91 1.47 -8.84
CA GLN A 43 9.70 0.41 -9.48
C GLN A 43 10.32 -0.52 -8.42
N PHE A 44 11.02 0.05 -7.44
CA PHE A 44 11.65 -0.71 -6.38
C PHE A 44 10.65 -1.48 -5.54
N GLN A 45 9.49 -0.89 -5.20
CA GLN A 45 8.47 -1.63 -4.47
C GLN A 45 7.94 -2.80 -5.29
N SER A 46 7.58 -2.59 -6.56
CA SER A 46 7.06 -3.64 -7.44
C SER A 46 8.07 -4.79 -7.57
N ASP A 47 9.32 -4.46 -7.89
CA ASP A 47 10.36 -5.48 -8.11
C ASP A 47 10.73 -6.23 -6.83
N ALA A 48 10.80 -5.54 -5.69
CA ALA A 48 11.04 -6.17 -4.41
C ALA A 48 9.92 -7.15 -4.04
N LYS A 49 8.65 -6.74 -4.21
CA LYS A 49 7.50 -7.62 -3.95
C LYS A 49 7.46 -8.82 -4.90
N ASN A 50 7.76 -8.60 -6.19
CA ASN A 50 7.85 -9.69 -7.18
C ASN A 50 8.97 -10.69 -6.84
N ALA A 51 10.06 -10.24 -6.22
CA ALA A 51 11.12 -11.10 -5.70
C ALA A 51 10.79 -11.79 -4.36
N GLY A 52 9.60 -11.55 -3.79
CA GLY A 52 9.18 -12.12 -2.51
C GLY A 52 9.88 -11.50 -1.29
N LEU A 53 10.30 -10.23 -1.41
CA LEU A 53 10.83 -9.43 -0.30
C LEU A 53 9.70 -8.69 0.42
N LYS A 54 9.89 -8.46 1.71
CA LYS A 54 9.05 -7.60 2.53
C LYS A 54 9.46 -6.14 2.32
N VAL A 55 8.48 -5.25 2.19
CA VAL A 55 8.75 -3.84 1.85
C VAL A 55 8.36 -2.91 3.00
N GLY A 56 9.19 -1.91 3.25
CA GLY A 56 8.89 -0.74 4.08
C GLY A 56 9.19 0.55 3.31
N PHE A 57 8.63 1.66 3.78
CA PHE A 57 8.93 2.99 3.23
C PHE A 57 9.40 3.93 4.31
N TYR A 58 10.32 4.83 3.95
CA TYR A 58 10.76 5.89 4.83
C TYR A 58 10.62 7.27 4.22
N HIS A 59 10.42 8.25 5.10
CA HIS A 59 10.36 9.66 4.79
C HIS A 59 11.47 10.39 5.52
N PHE A 60 12.35 11.09 4.79
CA PHE A 60 13.36 11.95 5.38
C PHE A 60 12.71 13.26 5.86
N LEU A 61 12.54 13.37 7.17
CA LEU A 61 11.88 14.49 7.83
C LEU A 61 12.75 15.75 7.76
N ARG A 62 12.13 16.87 7.43
CA ARG A 62 12.76 18.20 7.39
C ARG A 62 12.08 19.15 8.39
N ALA A 63 12.57 20.39 8.44
CA ALA A 63 12.05 21.44 9.31
C ALA A 63 10.83 22.19 8.72
N ASN A 64 9.98 21.52 7.95
CA ASN A 64 8.75 22.12 7.43
C ASN A 64 7.54 21.80 8.35
N ASN A 65 6.34 22.06 7.85
CA ASN A 65 5.11 21.62 8.50
C ASN A 65 5.01 20.08 8.44
N PRO A 66 4.99 19.37 9.59
CA PRO A 66 5.02 17.91 9.61
C PRO A 66 3.79 17.24 8.99
N ILE A 67 2.64 17.92 8.94
CA ILE A 67 1.43 17.38 8.31
C ILE A 67 1.55 17.43 6.78
N ASN A 68 2.13 18.50 6.24
CA ASN A 68 2.36 18.61 4.79
C ASN A 68 3.42 17.60 4.33
N GLU A 69 4.46 17.35 5.14
CA GLU A 69 5.45 16.31 4.87
C GLU A 69 4.81 14.91 4.90
N ALA A 70 3.92 14.67 5.86
CA ALA A 70 3.15 13.43 5.92
C ALA A 70 2.21 13.25 4.73
N ASP A 71 1.53 14.31 4.28
CA ASP A 71 0.68 14.26 3.08
C ASP A 71 1.48 13.96 1.80
N ASN A 72 2.67 14.54 1.66
CA ASN A 72 3.59 14.20 0.57
C ASN A 72 3.98 12.71 0.63
N PHE A 73 4.36 12.22 1.82
CA PHE A 73 4.70 10.83 2.03
C PHE A 73 3.56 9.86 1.68
N LEU A 74 2.35 10.11 2.21
CA LEU A 74 1.18 9.27 1.94
C LEU A 74 0.76 9.31 0.47
N SER A 75 0.91 10.46 -0.19
CA SER A 75 0.63 10.59 -1.63
C SER A 75 1.60 9.76 -2.48
N ALA A 76 2.89 9.75 -2.13
CA ALA A 76 3.90 9.00 -2.86
C ALA A 76 3.70 7.48 -2.78
N ILE A 77 3.33 6.97 -1.59
CA ILE A 77 3.10 5.53 -1.36
C ILE A 77 1.69 5.08 -1.73
N SER A 78 0.82 6.00 -2.18
CA SER A 78 -0.58 5.67 -2.49
C SER A 78 -0.68 4.58 -3.56
N GLY A 79 -1.48 3.55 -3.23
CA GLY A 79 -1.68 2.35 -4.05
C GLY A 79 -0.56 1.31 -3.99
N LEU A 80 0.50 1.53 -3.20
CA LEU A 80 1.59 0.58 -3.03
C LEU A 80 1.36 -0.29 -1.79
N SER A 81 1.55 -1.60 -1.91
CA SER A 81 1.51 -2.51 -0.77
C SER A 81 2.86 -2.54 -0.06
N TYR A 82 2.82 -2.68 1.26
CA TYR A 82 3.99 -2.76 2.13
C TYR A 82 3.70 -3.64 3.34
N ASP A 83 4.76 -4.10 4.00
CA ASP A 83 4.72 -5.07 5.10
C ASP A 83 5.28 -4.49 6.41
N CYS A 84 6.09 -3.44 6.34
CA CYS A 84 6.81 -2.86 7.47
C CYS A 84 6.27 -1.50 7.87
N LYS A 85 6.44 -1.10 9.14
CA LYS A 85 5.99 0.18 9.68
C LYS A 85 6.54 1.34 8.86
N LEU A 86 5.75 2.39 8.67
CA LEU A 86 6.22 3.58 7.98
C LEU A 86 7.28 4.28 8.84
N ALA A 87 8.49 4.44 8.29
CA ALA A 87 9.62 5.01 9.04
C ALA A 87 9.69 6.52 8.86
N ILE A 88 9.73 7.22 9.99
CA ILE A 88 10.05 8.65 10.05
C ILE A 88 11.56 8.74 10.27
N ASP A 89 12.30 9.03 9.21
CA ASP A 89 13.73 9.25 9.26
C ASP A 89 14.00 10.67 9.76
N VAL A 90 14.57 10.78 10.96
CA VAL A 90 14.86 12.06 11.63
C VAL A 90 16.31 12.06 12.14
N GLU A 91 17.16 12.74 11.39
CA GLU A 91 18.61 12.69 11.67
C GLU A 91 19.33 14.03 11.48
N ALA A 92 18.58 15.11 11.20
CA ALA A 92 19.10 16.46 11.03
C ALA A 92 18.39 17.46 11.96
N THR A 93 19.16 18.33 12.62
CA THR A 93 18.59 19.35 13.53
C THR A 93 17.96 20.51 12.78
N LEU A 94 18.53 20.89 11.63
CA LEU A 94 18.01 21.95 10.76
C LEU A 94 17.70 23.27 11.49
N GLY A 95 18.52 23.62 12.49
CA GLY A 95 18.34 24.81 13.32
C GLY A 95 17.22 24.71 14.37
N GLN A 96 16.58 23.56 14.52
CA GLN A 96 15.52 23.32 15.48
C GLN A 96 16.07 22.86 16.83
N THR A 97 15.36 23.22 17.90
CA THR A 97 15.58 22.70 19.26
C THR A 97 15.06 21.26 19.39
N THR A 98 15.56 20.52 20.38
CA THR A 98 15.07 19.16 20.74
C THR A 98 13.55 19.10 20.88
N ASN A 99 12.91 20.12 21.47
CA ASN A 99 11.45 20.17 21.63
C ASN A 99 10.72 20.37 20.31
N GLN A 100 11.26 21.19 19.39
CA GLN A 100 10.67 21.39 18.07
C GLN A 100 10.79 20.13 17.21
N ILE A 101 11.96 19.49 17.20
CA ILE A 101 12.19 18.22 16.47
C ILE A 101 11.22 17.15 16.99
N SER A 102 11.16 16.96 18.31
CA SER A 102 10.26 15.96 18.93
C SER A 102 8.79 16.29 18.67
N SER A 103 8.41 17.57 18.65
CA SER A 103 7.05 17.99 18.30
C SER A 103 6.70 17.69 16.85
N ASN A 104 7.63 17.92 15.91
CA ASN A 104 7.44 17.60 14.50
C ASN A 104 7.27 16.09 14.27
N VAL A 105 8.18 15.29 14.83
CA VAL A 105 8.09 13.81 14.78
C VAL A 105 6.77 13.33 15.37
N ARG A 106 6.38 13.84 16.55
CA ARG A 106 5.13 13.45 17.21
C ARG A 106 3.90 13.78 16.36
N LYS A 107 3.82 14.99 15.81
CA LYS A 107 2.70 15.42 14.95
C LYS A 107 2.59 14.57 13.68
N PHE A 108 3.72 14.30 13.03
CA PHE A 108 3.77 13.41 11.87
C PHE A 108 3.27 12.01 12.24
N ALA A 109 3.81 11.43 13.31
CA ALA A 109 3.44 10.11 13.79
C ALA A 109 1.96 10.01 14.19
N ASP A 110 1.43 10.99 14.93
CA ASP A 110 0.01 11.02 15.32
C ASP A 110 -0.91 11.18 14.12
N TYR A 111 -0.50 11.95 13.11
CA TYR A 111 -1.27 12.10 11.89
C TYR A 111 -1.39 10.79 11.11
N LEU A 112 -0.30 10.03 10.99
CA LEU A 112 -0.32 8.68 10.39
C LEU A 112 -1.11 7.69 11.24
N LYS A 113 -0.87 7.65 12.55
CA LYS A 113 -1.61 6.77 13.48
C LYS A 113 -3.11 7.07 13.50
N GLY A 114 -3.51 8.33 13.40
CA GLY A 114 -4.90 8.76 13.28
C GLY A 114 -5.59 8.26 12.00
N LYS A 115 -4.82 7.81 11.01
CA LYS A 115 -5.30 7.13 9.80
C LYS A 115 -5.17 5.60 9.88
N GLY A 116 -4.88 5.06 11.06
CA GLY A 116 -4.70 3.62 11.29
C GLY A 116 -3.36 3.06 10.81
N LEU A 117 -2.38 3.92 10.53
CA LEU A 117 -1.08 3.50 10.01
C LEU A 117 -0.08 3.31 11.14
N ASP A 118 0.64 2.19 11.12
CA ASP A 118 1.72 1.96 12.07
C ASP A 118 3.02 2.63 11.62
N VAL A 119 3.71 3.22 12.60
CA VAL A 119 4.90 4.03 12.38
C VAL A 119 6.06 3.61 13.28
N CYS A 120 7.28 3.85 12.82
CA CYS A 120 8.50 3.79 13.61
C CYS A 120 9.37 5.02 13.34
N ILE A 121 10.33 5.28 14.22
CA ILE A 121 11.36 6.31 14.00
C ILE A 121 12.63 5.62 13.52
N TYR A 122 13.24 6.15 12.47
CA TYR A 122 14.65 5.91 12.15
C TYR A 122 15.51 7.10 12.61
N THR A 123 16.63 6.81 13.27
CA THR A 123 17.66 7.81 13.63
C THR A 123 18.93 7.11 14.13
N TYR A 124 20.04 7.83 14.31
CA TYR A 124 21.26 7.29 14.91
C TYR A 124 21.35 7.53 16.43
N THR A 125 22.09 6.67 17.15
CA THR A 125 22.14 6.63 18.62
C THR A 125 22.39 8.00 19.27
N ASN A 126 23.33 8.79 18.74
CA ASN A 126 23.66 10.10 19.29
C ASN A 126 22.50 11.12 19.14
N PHE A 127 21.87 11.17 17.97
CA PHE A 127 20.72 12.05 17.72
C PHE A 127 19.53 11.66 18.59
N TYR A 128 19.27 10.34 18.71
CA TYR A 128 18.23 9.85 19.59
C TYR A 128 18.42 10.34 21.03
N LYS A 129 19.63 10.25 21.59
CA LYS A 129 19.90 10.65 22.98
C LYS A 129 19.80 12.15 23.21
N ASN A 130 20.28 12.95 22.25
CA ASN A 130 20.54 14.37 22.48
C ASN A 130 19.52 15.31 21.81
N ASN A 131 18.80 14.85 20.79
CA ASN A 131 17.95 15.68 19.95
C ASN A 131 16.47 15.24 19.91
N LEU A 132 16.13 14.14 20.57
CA LEU A 132 14.75 13.68 20.77
C LEU A 132 14.42 13.53 22.26
N ASN A 133 13.33 14.14 22.73
CA ASN A 133 12.86 14.06 24.11
C ASN A 133 11.85 12.92 24.31
N ASN A 134 11.34 12.77 25.53
CA ASN A 134 10.43 11.68 25.93
C ASN A 134 9.11 11.60 25.16
N SER A 135 8.65 12.66 24.48
CA SER A 135 7.34 12.68 23.81
C SER A 135 7.26 11.78 22.57
N VAL A 136 8.38 11.21 22.14
CA VAL A 136 8.46 10.33 20.96
C VAL A 136 9.12 8.99 21.28
N LYS A 137 9.50 8.75 22.53
CA LYS A 137 10.24 7.54 22.95
C LYS A 137 9.32 6.33 23.11
N ASP A 138 8.00 6.54 23.04
CA ASP A 138 6.98 5.50 22.93
C ASP A 138 6.91 4.86 21.53
N LEU A 139 7.46 5.55 20.51
CA LEU A 139 7.46 5.05 19.14
C LEU A 139 8.51 3.93 18.96
N PRO A 140 8.19 2.85 18.22
CA PRO A 140 9.18 1.83 17.86
C PRO A 140 10.40 2.46 17.18
N LEU A 141 11.59 1.98 17.55
CA LEU A 141 12.86 2.55 17.10
C LEU A 141 13.58 1.62 16.12
N TRP A 142 13.95 2.14 14.96
CA TRP A 142 15.00 1.63 14.09
C TRP A 142 16.23 2.51 14.29
N VAL A 143 17.31 1.97 14.86
CA VAL A 143 18.48 2.75 15.25
C VAL A 143 19.69 2.46 14.36
N ALA A 144 20.45 3.49 14.00
CA ALA A 144 21.74 3.36 13.34
C ALA A 144 22.91 3.54 14.32
N GLU A 145 23.87 2.61 14.28
CA GLU A 145 25.18 2.74 14.93
C GLU A 145 26.20 1.78 14.30
N TYR A 146 27.21 2.32 13.62
CA TYR A 146 28.15 1.50 12.86
C TYR A 146 29.36 1.05 13.66
N GLY A 147 29.96 -0.07 13.27
CA GLY A 147 31.19 -0.59 13.89
C GLY A 147 30.98 -1.24 15.27
N VAL A 148 29.72 -1.47 15.66
CA VAL A 148 29.34 -2.13 16.90
C VAL A 148 28.47 -3.35 16.62
N THR A 149 28.54 -4.36 17.50
CA THR A 149 27.65 -5.54 17.41
C THR A 149 26.29 -5.29 18.06
N ARG A 150 26.15 -4.21 18.84
CA ARG A 150 24.90 -3.79 19.46
C ARG A 150 24.90 -2.27 19.67
N PRO A 151 23.80 -1.58 19.35
CA PRO A 151 23.64 -0.16 19.66
C PRO A 151 23.89 0.17 21.15
N SER A 152 24.54 1.30 21.41
CA SER A 152 24.85 1.82 22.73
C SER A 152 23.63 2.54 23.34
N ILE A 153 22.52 1.84 23.47
CA ILE A 153 21.22 2.39 23.90
C ILE A 153 20.45 1.32 24.68
N ASN A 154 19.74 1.75 25.73
CA ASN A 154 18.93 0.85 26.56
C ASN A 154 17.48 0.72 26.08
N THR A 155 17.02 1.60 25.18
CA THR A 155 15.67 1.51 24.61
C THR A 155 15.58 0.27 23.71
N PRO A 156 14.50 -0.53 23.85
CA PRO A 156 14.19 -1.56 22.88
C PRO A 156 14.06 -0.99 21.46
N TYR A 157 14.66 -1.68 20.49
CA TYR A 157 14.59 -1.32 19.08
C TYR A 157 14.04 -2.48 18.26
N VAL A 158 13.40 -2.14 17.14
CA VAL A 158 12.81 -3.07 16.17
C VAL A 158 13.67 -3.24 14.93
N GLY A 159 14.62 -2.32 14.71
CA GLY A 159 15.61 -2.36 13.64
C GLY A 159 16.96 -1.83 14.11
N PHE A 160 18.03 -2.39 13.55
CA PHE A 160 19.40 -1.95 13.76
C PHE A 160 20.11 -1.83 12.40
N GLN A 161 20.41 -0.61 11.97
CA GLN A 161 21.29 -0.37 10.84
C GLN A 161 22.74 -0.39 11.34
N TYR A 162 23.48 -1.43 10.97
CA TYR A 162 24.79 -1.73 11.54
C TYR A 162 25.96 -1.34 10.63
N THR A 163 25.70 -1.04 9.36
CA THR A 163 26.68 -0.49 8.43
C THR A 163 26.02 0.16 7.23
N GLU A 164 26.64 1.22 6.71
CA GLU A 164 26.34 1.85 5.41
C GLU A 164 27.22 1.31 4.26
N ASN A 165 28.22 0.50 4.59
CA ASN A 165 29.25 0.02 3.65
C ASN A 165 29.04 -1.46 3.27
N GLY A 166 27.79 -1.92 3.27
CA GLY A 166 27.45 -3.29 2.91
C GLY A 166 27.70 -3.60 1.44
N SER A 167 27.83 -4.89 1.14
CA SER A 167 27.87 -5.40 -0.23
C SER A 167 26.84 -6.53 -0.37
N ILE A 168 25.86 -6.33 -1.26
CA ILE A 168 24.79 -7.29 -1.54
C ILE A 168 24.72 -7.53 -3.05
N SER A 169 24.65 -8.79 -3.46
CA SER A 169 24.50 -9.12 -4.87
C SER A 169 23.22 -8.51 -5.42
N GLY A 170 23.33 -7.80 -6.54
CA GLY A 170 22.22 -7.08 -7.16
C GLY A 170 22.08 -5.63 -6.74
N VAL A 171 22.87 -5.11 -5.79
CA VAL A 171 22.98 -3.68 -5.52
C VAL A 171 24.36 -3.20 -5.95
N SER A 172 24.41 -2.11 -6.70
CA SER A 172 25.67 -1.50 -7.12
C SER A 172 26.22 -0.62 -6.00
N GLY A 173 27.51 -0.77 -5.69
CA GLY A 173 28.17 0.03 -4.65
C GLY A 173 27.81 -0.38 -3.22
N ALA A 174 28.06 0.53 -2.29
CA ALA A 174 27.74 0.37 -0.88
C ALA A 174 26.22 0.41 -0.65
N VAL A 175 25.75 -0.42 0.27
CA VAL A 175 24.33 -0.45 0.67
C VAL A 175 24.19 -0.58 2.17
N ASP A 176 23.20 0.10 2.72
CA ASP A 176 22.85 0.05 4.12
C ASP A 176 22.35 -1.34 4.51
N LEU A 177 22.92 -1.91 5.57
CA LEU A 177 22.54 -3.23 6.08
C LEU A 177 21.90 -3.12 7.45
N ASN A 178 20.83 -3.89 7.60
CA ASN A 178 19.95 -3.87 8.75
C ASN A 178 19.70 -5.25 9.31
N GLU A 179 19.48 -5.30 10.62
CA GLU A 179 18.80 -6.41 11.29
C GLU A 179 17.48 -5.93 11.89
N PHE A 180 16.40 -6.63 11.57
CA PHE A 180 15.06 -6.34 12.09
C PHE A 180 14.50 -7.52 12.91
N ASN A 181 13.68 -7.21 13.91
CA ASN A 181 12.82 -8.19 14.59
C ASN A 181 11.35 -7.99 14.17
N ASP A 182 10.46 -8.88 14.62
CA ASP A 182 9.05 -8.88 14.21
C ASP A 182 8.30 -7.58 14.56
N GLY A 183 8.80 -6.79 15.51
CA GLY A 183 8.23 -5.49 15.86
C GLY A 183 8.33 -4.44 14.74
N ILE A 184 9.10 -4.70 13.67
CA ILE A 184 9.18 -3.84 12.49
C ILE A 184 7.96 -3.99 11.58
N PHE A 185 7.29 -5.13 11.65
CA PHE A 185 6.11 -5.33 10.83
C PHE A 185 5.01 -4.42 11.36
N ILE A 186 4.24 -3.88 10.43
CA ILE A 186 2.92 -3.38 10.77
C ILE A 186 2.20 -4.52 11.53
N ASN A 187 1.54 -4.20 12.65
CA ASN A 187 0.62 -5.13 13.27
C ASN A 187 -0.23 -5.77 12.17
N SER A 188 -0.64 -7.02 12.34
CA SER A 188 -1.55 -7.63 11.37
C SER A 188 -2.76 -6.74 11.06
N ASP A 189 -3.18 -5.94 12.03
CA ASP A 189 -4.27 -4.96 11.97
C ASP A 189 -3.95 -3.69 11.15
N SER A 190 -2.68 -3.43 10.87
CA SER A 190 -2.15 -2.29 10.09
C SER A 190 -1.38 -2.75 8.84
N ARG A 191 -1.47 -4.04 8.49
CA ARG A 191 -1.31 -4.45 7.09
C ARG A 191 -2.30 -3.62 6.28
N GLY A 192 -1.82 -2.87 5.31
CA GLY A 192 -2.59 -2.61 4.11
C GLY A 192 -2.32 -3.75 3.13
N GLU A 193 -2.43 -5.02 3.53
CA GLU A 193 -3.67 -5.81 3.54
C GLU A 193 -4.15 -6.31 4.93
N PHE A 194 -5.01 -5.53 5.55
CA PHE A 194 -6.21 -5.88 6.28
C PHE A 194 -6.22 -7.36 6.80
N ILE A 195 -5.78 -7.58 8.05
CA ILE A 195 -6.33 -8.60 8.96
C ILE A 195 -7.22 -7.77 9.88
N ILE A 196 -8.52 -7.80 9.85
CA ILE A 196 -9.41 -8.92 9.70
C ILE A 196 -9.07 -10.09 10.57
N THR A 197 -9.83 -10.17 11.65
CA THR A 197 -10.36 -11.42 12.20
C THR A 197 -10.89 -12.42 11.12
N GLY A 198 -11.83 -13.32 11.38
CA GLY A 198 -12.66 -13.79 10.24
C GLY A 198 -13.50 -12.62 9.69
N SER A 199 -13.71 -11.61 10.54
CA SER A 199 -14.86 -10.75 10.45
C SER A 199 -14.67 -9.53 9.57
N ASP A 200 -13.64 -8.73 9.76
CA ASP A 200 -13.41 -7.53 8.94
C ASP A 200 -13.10 -7.75 7.40
N THR A 201 -12.78 -8.97 6.90
CA THR A 201 -12.46 -9.47 5.53
C THR A 201 -13.77 -9.79 4.98
N VAL A 202 -14.57 -10.50 5.77
CA VAL A 202 -15.95 -10.62 5.47
C VAL A 202 -16.62 -9.24 5.44
N LYS A 203 -16.27 -8.25 6.27
CA LYS A 203 -16.80 -6.88 6.16
C LYS A 203 -16.34 -6.19 4.87
N ILE A 204 -15.06 -6.26 4.49
CA ILE A 204 -14.62 -5.73 3.18
C ILE A 204 -15.35 -6.45 2.05
N ILE A 205 -15.41 -7.77 2.08
CA ILE A 205 -16.07 -8.60 1.08
C ILE A 205 -17.53 -8.17 1.00
N GLN A 206 -18.22 -8.02 2.12
CA GLN A 206 -19.60 -7.54 2.20
C GLN A 206 -19.72 -6.11 1.63
N GLN A 207 -18.79 -5.20 1.93
CA GLN A 207 -18.76 -3.84 1.37
C GLN A 207 -18.52 -3.85 -0.15
N GLN A 208 -17.54 -4.60 -0.62
CA GLN A 208 -17.22 -4.76 -2.04
C GLN A 208 -18.37 -5.42 -2.79
N LEU A 209 -18.98 -6.46 -2.25
CA LEU A 209 -20.18 -7.09 -2.81
C LEU A 209 -21.38 -6.12 -2.81
N ASN A 210 -21.52 -5.28 -1.79
CA ASN A 210 -22.53 -4.23 -1.78
C ASN A 210 -22.28 -3.18 -2.87
N THR A 211 -21.03 -2.80 -3.10
CA THR A 211 -20.67 -1.88 -4.18
C THR A 211 -20.88 -2.52 -5.56
N LEU A 212 -20.41 -3.76 -5.75
CA LEU A 212 -20.34 -4.42 -7.05
C LEU A 212 -21.69 -5.03 -7.46
N LEU A 213 -22.40 -5.69 -6.54
CA LEU A 213 -23.67 -6.35 -6.81
C LEU A 213 -24.92 -5.56 -6.36
N LYS A 214 -24.74 -4.47 -5.60
CA LYS A 214 -25.86 -3.65 -5.06
C LYS A 214 -26.84 -4.47 -4.19
N LYS A 215 -26.33 -5.43 -3.41
CA LYS A 215 -27.14 -6.42 -2.65
C LYS A 215 -27.57 -5.99 -1.25
N GLY A 216 -26.99 -4.91 -0.69
CA GLY A 216 -27.36 -4.42 0.64
C GLY A 216 -27.11 -5.42 1.78
N LEU A 217 -26.09 -6.27 1.68
CA LEU A 217 -25.62 -7.15 2.74
C LEU A 217 -25.35 -6.36 4.03
N ILE A 218 -25.69 -6.96 5.16
CA ILE A 218 -25.26 -6.46 6.47
C ILE A 218 -23.75 -6.62 6.55
N VAL A 219 -23.05 -5.53 6.87
CA VAL A 219 -21.58 -5.51 7.03
C VAL A 219 -21.23 -5.86 8.48
N ASP A 220 -21.49 -7.10 8.87
CA ASP A 220 -21.30 -7.61 10.23
C ASP A 220 -19.99 -8.40 10.41
N GLY A 221 -19.36 -8.79 9.30
CA GLY A 221 -18.17 -9.64 9.30
C GLY A 221 -18.47 -11.13 9.49
N ILE A 222 -19.69 -11.57 9.27
CA ILE A 222 -20.01 -12.99 9.38
C ILE A 222 -20.08 -13.57 7.97
N SER A 223 -19.25 -14.58 7.68
CA SER A 223 -19.29 -15.29 6.38
C SER A 223 -20.47 -16.27 6.35
N GLY A 224 -21.67 -15.72 6.49
CA GLY A 224 -22.92 -16.47 6.53
C GLY A 224 -23.41 -16.86 5.14
N ALA A 225 -24.59 -17.48 5.10
CA ALA A 225 -25.22 -17.92 3.86
C ALA A 225 -25.40 -16.79 2.84
N SER A 226 -25.81 -15.59 3.29
CA SER A 226 -26.00 -14.42 2.42
C SER A 226 -24.69 -13.93 1.79
N THR A 227 -23.61 -13.84 2.58
CA THR A 227 -22.28 -13.49 2.06
C THR A 227 -21.79 -14.54 1.09
N THR A 228 -21.87 -15.83 1.44
CA THR A 228 -21.44 -16.93 0.57
C THR A 228 -22.22 -16.95 -0.76
N ALA A 229 -23.53 -16.72 -0.72
CA ALA A 229 -24.36 -16.64 -1.92
C ALA A 229 -23.97 -15.44 -2.81
N ALA A 230 -23.69 -14.29 -2.21
CA ALA A 230 -23.24 -13.11 -2.94
C ALA A 230 -21.84 -13.30 -3.56
N ILE A 231 -20.92 -14.01 -2.88
CA ILE A 231 -19.62 -14.40 -3.47
C ILE A 231 -19.86 -15.26 -4.72
N LYS A 232 -20.72 -16.27 -4.64
CA LYS A 232 -21.05 -17.14 -5.78
C LYS A 232 -21.69 -16.40 -6.93
N GLU A 233 -22.58 -15.45 -6.64
CA GLU A 233 -23.19 -14.59 -7.66
C GLU A 233 -22.14 -13.73 -8.37
N PHE A 234 -21.26 -13.08 -7.61
CA PHE A 234 -20.16 -12.29 -8.18
C PHE A 234 -19.23 -13.17 -9.03
N GLN A 235 -18.84 -14.35 -8.52
CA GLN A 235 -18.05 -15.32 -9.27
C GLN A 235 -18.73 -15.71 -10.58
N GLY A 236 -20.03 -15.99 -10.55
CA GLY A 236 -20.82 -16.31 -11.73
C GLY A 236 -20.83 -15.17 -12.75
N ALA A 237 -21.03 -13.93 -12.29
CA ALA A 237 -20.96 -12.77 -13.16
C ALA A 237 -19.58 -12.61 -13.82
N MET A 238 -18.52 -12.92 -13.08
CA MET A 238 -17.13 -12.84 -13.53
C MET A 238 -16.65 -14.06 -14.33
N GLY A 239 -17.53 -15.04 -14.60
CA GLY A 239 -17.14 -16.27 -15.32
C GLY A 239 -16.22 -17.20 -14.53
N LEU A 240 -16.17 -17.05 -13.21
CA LEU A 240 -15.38 -17.86 -12.29
C LEU A 240 -16.19 -19.08 -11.79
N ALA A 241 -15.49 -20.07 -11.23
CA ALA A 241 -16.13 -21.15 -10.50
C ALA A 241 -16.88 -20.58 -9.27
N GLN A 242 -18.14 -20.98 -9.10
CA GLN A 242 -19.02 -20.49 -8.02
C GLN A 242 -18.82 -21.29 -6.73
N ASP A 243 -17.57 -21.38 -6.26
CA ASP A 243 -17.21 -22.13 -5.05
C ASP A 243 -17.58 -21.39 -3.75
N GLY A 244 -17.85 -20.08 -3.82
CA GLY A 244 -18.19 -19.25 -2.67
C GLY A 244 -16.98 -18.85 -1.82
N ILE A 245 -15.76 -19.08 -2.32
CA ILE A 245 -14.51 -18.75 -1.65
C ILE A 245 -13.96 -17.44 -2.23
N TRP A 246 -13.68 -16.47 -1.36
CA TRP A 246 -13.00 -15.23 -1.74
C TRP A 246 -11.49 -15.44 -1.94
N GLY A 247 -11.13 -16.22 -2.95
CA GLY A 247 -9.75 -16.61 -3.24
C GLY A 247 -9.05 -15.73 -4.28
N PRO A 248 -7.79 -16.06 -4.66
CA PRO A 248 -6.97 -15.23 -5.53
C PRO A 248 -7.61 -14.86 -6.89
N LYS A 249 -8.42 -15.74 -7.48
CA LYS A 249 -9.13 -15.45 -8.73
C LYS A 249 -10.25 -14.42 -8.55
N THR A 250 -10.98 -14.52 -7.44
CA THR A 250 -12.02 -13.54 -7.09
C THR A 250 -11.38 -12.19 -6.77
N VAL A 251 -10.26 -12.17 -6.06
CA VAL A 251 -9.47 -10.96 -5.81
C VAL A 251 -8.98 -10.33 -7.11
N ALA A 252 -8.41 -11.11 -8.03
CA ALA A 252 -7.95 -10.60 -9.32
C ALA A 252 -9.06 -9.91 -10.13
N ALA A 253 -10.27 -10.50 -10.17
CA ALA A 253 -11.42 -9.89 -10.83
C ALA A 253 -11.82 -8.54 -10.20
N VAL A 254 -11.82 -8.48 -8.86
CA VAL A 254 -12.12 -7.25 -8.11
C VAL A 254 -11.05 -6.18 -8.37
N THR A 255 -9.76 -6.55 -8.33
CA THR A 255 -8.64 -5.64 -8.61
C THR A 255 -8.73 -5.05 -10.01
N GLU A 256 -9.05 -5.85 -11.03
CA GLU A 256 -9.20 -5.36 -12.40
C GLU A 256 -10.34 -4.34 -12.51
N ILE A 257 -11.50 -4.61 -11.89
CA ILE A 257 -12.64 -3.67 -11.87
C ILE A 257 -12.25 -2.35 -11.18
N TYR A 258 -11.58 -2.42 -10.03
CA TYR A 258 -11.17 -1.22 -9.29
C TYR A 258 -9.98 -0.47 -9.91
N SER A 259 -9.25 -1.09 -10.84
CA SER A 259 -8.23 -0.40 -11.64
C SER A 259 -8.84 0.61 -12.61
N LYS A 260 -10.16 0.53 -12.87
CA LYS A 260 -10.94 1.44 -13.72
C LYS A 260 -10.23 1.70 -15.05
N PRO A 261 -9.99 0.67 -15.88
CA PRO A 261 -9.24 0.83 -17.12
C PRO A 261 -9.91 1.88 -18.02
N THR A 262 -9.17 2.95 -18.30
CA THR A 262 -9.64 4.12 -19.08
C THR A 262 -9.08 4.17 -20.49
N ASP A 263 -8.10 3.33 -20.80
CA ASP A 263 -7.55 3.10 -22.14
C ASP A 263 -8.60 2.54 -23.12
N GLY A 264 -9.77 2.16 -22.61
CA GLY A 264 -10.91 1.72 -23.37
C GLY A 264 -11.13 0.26 -23.08
N VAL A 265 -12.22 -0.04 -22.35
CA VAL A 265 -12.61 -1.41 -21.97
C VAL A 265 -12.91 -2.32 -23.18
N LYS A 266 -12.71 -1.81 -24.40
CA LYS A 266 -12.72 -2.53 -25.68
C LYS A 266 -11.54 -3.48 -25.89
N PHE A 267 -10.51 -3.43 -25.05
CA PHE A 267 -9.35 -4.32 -25.20
C PHE A 267 -9.55 -5.69 -24.54
N LYS A 268 -9.05 -6.74 -25.21
CA LYS A 268 -9.24 -8.14 -24.83
C LYS A 268 -8.63 -8.55 -23.47
N HIS A 269 -7.73 -7.74 -22.90
CA HIS A 269 -7.06 -8.07 -21.63
C HIS A 269 -7.86 -7.64 -20.39
N TYR A 270 -9.03 -7.01 -20.56
CA TYR A 270 -9.92 -6.59 -19.47
C TYR A 270 -11.19 -7.45 -19.40
N GLU A 271 -11.05 -8.76 -19.24
CA GLU A 271 -12.19 -9.67 -19.21
C GLU A 271 -13.15 -9.37 -18.05
N TYR A 272 -12.64 -9.21 -16.83
CA TYR A 272 -13.45 -9.04 -15.62
C TYR A 272 -14.12 -7.66 -15.58
N ALA A 273 -13.39 -6.62 -15.95
CA ALA A 273 -13.96 -5.28 -16.07
C ALA A 273 -15.06 -5.25 -17.15
N THR A 274 -14.86 -5.92 -18.29
CA THR A 274 -15.89 -6.04 -19.33
C THR A 274 -17.12 -6.78 -18.85
N ARG A 275 -16.95 -7.93 -18.18
CA ARG A 275 -18.06 -8.69 -17.57
C ARG A 275 -18.82 -7.86 -16.56
N TYR A 276 -18.13 -7.06 -15.75
CA TYR A 276 -18.78 -6.19 -14.77
C TYR A 276 -19.59 -5.08 -15.43
N ILE A 277 -19.07 -4.46 -16.49
CA ILE A 277 -19.84 -3.50 -17.28
C ILE A 277 -21.09 -4.18 -17.84
N GLN A 278 -20.95 -5.34 -18.50
CA GLN A 278 -22.07 -6.11 -19.04
C GLN A 278 -23.11 -6.45 -17.96
N TYR A 279 -22.67 -6.79 -16.74
CA TYR A 279 -23.55 -7.02 -15.60
C TYR A 279 -24.34 -5.76 -15.23
N ARG A 280 -23.69 -4.60 -15.21
CA ARG A 280 -24.29 -3.33 -14.78
C ARG A 280 -25.17 -2.66 -15.82
N VAL A 281 -24.78 -2.71 -17.09
CA VAL A 281 -25.56 -2.10 -18.18
C VAL A 281 -26.58 -3.08 -18.77
N GLY A 282 -26.59 -4.33 -18.29
CA GLY A 282 -27.35 -5.44 -18.85
C GLY A 282 -26.66 -5.99 -20.11
N GLY A 283 -26.74 -7.29 -20.32
CA GLY A 283 -26.13 -7.95 -21.48
C GLY A 283 -25.64 -9.35 -21.18
N LYS A 284 -25.11 -10.00 -22.20
CA LYS A 284 -24.45 -11.30 -22.06
C LYS A 284 -23.12 -11.09 -21.33
N LEU A 285 -22.86 -11.88 -20.28
CA LEU A 285 -21.62 -11.84 -19.50
C LEU A 285 -20.58 -12.74 -20.16
N ASP A 286 -20.04 -12.33 -21.30
CA ASP A 286 -19.01 -13.08 -22.03
C ASP A 286 -17.62 -12.44 -21.97
N GLY A 287 -17.50 -11.26 -21.35
CA GLY A 287 -16.23 -10.55 -21.23
C GLY A 287 -15.70 -9.97 -22.54
N VAL A 288 -16.56 -9.92 -23.58
CA VAL A 288 -16.21 -9.33 -24.87
C VAL A 288 -16.98 -8.04 -25.07
N TYR A 289 -16.24 -6.93 -25.17
CA TYR A 289 -16.85 -5.61 -25.39
C TYR A 289 -17.21 -5.43 -26.87
N GLY A 290 -18.33 -6.03 -27.28
CA GLY A 290 -18.86 -5.97 -28.64
C GLY A 290 -19.85 -4.83 -28.86
N PRO A 291 -20.44 -4.74 -30.07
CA PRO A 291 -21.42 -3.72 -30.43
C PRO A 291 -22.63 -3.66 -29.48
N GLN A 292 -23.09 -4.81 -28.97
CA GLN A 292 -24.20 -4.86 -28.03
C GLN A 292 -23.82 -4.26 -26.67
N THR A 293 -22.63 -4.57 -26.15
CA THR A 293 -22.13 -3.96 -24.90
C THR A 293 -21.99 -2.45 -25.07
N GLU A 294 -21.44 -1.99 -26.19
CA GLU A 294 -21.35 -0.56 -26.49
C GLU A 294 -22.74 0.12 -26.52
N ALA A 295 -23.72 -0.50 -27.18
CA ALA A 295 -25.08 0.03 -27.23
C ALA A 295 -25.71 0.12 -25.84
N ASN A 296 -25.53 -0.91 -25.01
CA ASN A 296 -26.05 -0.92 -23.64
C ASN A 296 -25.35 0.14 -22.77
N VAL A 297 -24.05 0.35 -22.95
CA VAL A 297 -23.31 1.42 -22.26
C VAL A 297 -23.83 2.79 -22.67
N LYS A 298 -24.11 3.04 -23.96
CA LYS A 298 -24.70 4.32 -24.40
C LYS A 298 -26.05 4.59 -23.74
N VAL A 299 -26.94 3.60 -23.74
CA VAL A 299 -28.25 3.70 -23.09
C VAL A 299 -28.08 3.95 -21.59
N TRP A 300 -27.19 3.21 -20.94
CA TRP A 300 -26.90 3.38 -19.52
C TRP A 300 -26.35 4.79 -19.23
N GLN A 301 -25.37 5.27 -19.98
CA GLN A 301 -24.81 6.62 -19.84
C GLN A 301 -25.89 7.69 -19.99
N SER A 302 -26.76 7.60 -21.01
CA SER A 302 -27.90 8.53 -21.18
C SER A 302 -28.81 8.56 -19.96
N ASN A 303 -29.18 7.39 -19.43
CA ASN A 303 -30.08 7.28 -18.29
C ASN A 303 -29.47 7.83 -16.99
N HIS A 304 -28.14 7.93 -16.91
CA HIS A 304 -27.42 8.42 -15.73
C HIS A 304 -26.82 9.83 -15.94
N GLY A 305 -27.25 10.54 -16.99
CA GLY A 305 -26.85 11.93 -17.25
C GLY A 305 -25.38 12.10 -17.66
N LEU A 306 -24.79 11.07 -18.28
CA LEU A 306 -23.44 11.10 -18.83
C LEU A 306 -23.46 11.30 -20.35
N ASN A 307 -22.29 11.63 -20.92
CA ASN A 307 -22.11 11.61 -22.36
C ASN A 307 -22.29 10.17 -22.88
N ALA A 308 -23.23 9.95 -23.80
CA ALA A 308 -23.60 8.63 -24.32
C ALA A 308 -22.72 8.21 -25.51
N ASP A 309 -21.41 8.13 -25.28
CA ASP A 309 -20.41 7.79 -26.29
C ASP A 309 -20.10 6.29 -26.37
N GLY A 310 -20.58 5.49 -25.42
CA GLY A 310 -20.33 4.05 -25.35
C GLY A 310 -18.90 3.72 -24.90
N ILE A 311 -18.17 4.70 -24.37
CA ILE A 311 -16.83 4.56 -23.83
C ILE A 311 -16.90 4.61 -22.30
N VAL A 312 -16.45 3.54 -21.65
CA VAL A 312 -16.35 3.51 -20.18
C VAL A 312 -15.07 4.22 -19.73
N GLY A 313 -15.10 5.55 -19.74
CA GLY A 313 -14.06 6.41 -19.17
C GLY A 313 -14.27 6.66 -17.66
N ASN A 314 -13.46 7.55 -17.08
CA ASN A 314 -13.47 7.87 -15.64
C ASN A 314 -14.86 8.19 -15.09
N ASP A 315 -15.63 9.03 -15.78
CA ASP A 315 -16.96 9.43 -15.29
C ASP A 315 -17.92 8.25 -15.28
N THR A 316 -17.91 7.43 -16.33
CA THR A 316 -18.74 6.22 -16.39
C THR A 316 -18.32 5.21 -15.33
N TRP A 317 -17.02 4.99 -15.11
CA TRP A 317 -16.50 4.12 -14.04
C TRP A 317 -16.92 4.58 -12.65
N ASN A 318 -16.77 5.87 -12.36
CA ASN A 318 -17.16 6.45 -11.09
C ASN A 318 -18.67 6.30 -10.86
N LYS A 319 -19.47 6.52 -11.90
CA LYS A 319 -20.92 6.38 -11.85
C LYS A 319 -21.34 4.93 -11.63
N LEU A 320 -20.76 3.98 -12.39
CA LEU A 320 -20.99 2.55 -12.20
C LEU A 320 -20.71 2.16 -10.74
N LEU A 321 -19.56 2.51 -10.18
CA LEU A 321 -19.21 2.06 -8.84
C LEU A 321 -20.00 2.76 -7.73
N ASN A 322 -20.21 4.08 -7.84
CA ASN A 322 -20.61 4.90 -6.69
C ASN A 322 -22.10 5.23 -6.60
N GLU A 323 -22.90 5.05 -7.67
CA GLU A 323 -24.33 5.30 -7.54
C GLU A 323 -25.03 4.18 -6.80
N ASN A 324 -25.82 4.58 -5.80
CA ASN A 324 -26.85 3.74 -5.22
C ASN A 324 -28.06 3.84 -6.14
N SER A 325 -28.47 2.70 -6.69
CA SER A 325 -29.74 2.54 -7.41
C SER A 325 -30.92 2.85 -6.51
#